data_AF-W1Y5K3-F1
#
_entry.id   AF-W1Y5K3-F1
#
_cell.length_a   1.000
_cell.length_b   1.000
_cell.length_c   1.000
_cell.angle_alpha   90.00
_cell.angle_beta   90.00
_cell.angle_gamma   90.00
#
_symmetry.space_group_name_H-M   'P 1'
#
loop_
_entity.id
_entity.type
_entity.pdbx_description
1 polymer ?
#
loop_
_entity_poly.entity_id
_entity_poly.type
_entity_poly.pdbx_seq_one_letter_code
_entity_poly.pdbx_strand_id
1 'polypeptide(L)'
;KRFVPIAPGFFCLVLAAIFGYVWPPVQHAIHAGGEWIVSAGALGSGIFGFINRLLIPTGLHQVLNTIAWFQIGEFTHAAGTVFHGDINRFYAGDGTAGMFMSGFFPIMM
;
A
#
# COMPACT_ATOMS: atom_id res chain seq x y z
N LYS A 1 -27.18 -24.91 16.09
CA LYS A 1 -27.11 -23.60 15.37
C LYS A 1 -26.50 -22.46 16.20
N ARG A 2 -26.42 -22.53 17.54
CA ARG A 2 -25.76 -21.49 18.38
C ARG A 2 -24.24 -21.66 18.52
N PHE A 3 -23.72 -22.87 18.32
CA PHE A 3 -22.28 -23.13 18.35
C PHE A 3 -21.53 -22.51 17.17
N VAL A 4 -22.18 -22.46 16.00
CA VAL A 4 -21.62 -21.94 14.74
C VAL A 4 -21.19 -20.47 14.85
N PRO A 5 -21.88 -19.56 15.56
CA PRO A 5 -21.36 -18.21 15.79
C PRO A 5 -20.38 -18.10 16.98
N ILE A 6 -20.52 -18.93 18.03
CA ILE A 6 -19.69 -18.82 19.25
C ILE A 6 -18.27 -19.34 19.02
N ALA A 7 -18.12 -20.49 18.37
CA ALA A 7 -16.81 -21.11 18.17
C ALA A 7 -15.88 -20.28 17.27
N PRO A 8 -16.34 -19.74 16.11
CA PRO A 8 -15.52 -18.82 15.32
C PRO A 8 -15.25 -17.52 16.06
N GLY A 9 -16.19 -17.00 16.86
CA GLY A 9 -15.95 -15.79 17.67
C GLY A 9 -14.77 -15.95 18.62
N PHE A 10 -14.72 -17.07 19.36
CA PHE A 10 -13.60 -17.37 20.26
C PHE A 10 -12.29 -17.60 19.48
N PHE A 11 -12.36 -18.30 18.35
CA PHE A 11 -11.21 -18.52 17.48
C PHE A 11 -10.63 -17.20 16.91
N CYS A 12 -11.49 -16.30 16.44
CA CYS A 12 -11.10 -14.98 15.96
C CYS A 12 -10.47 -14.13 17.07
N LEU A 13 -10.89 -14.29 18.33
CA LEU A 13 -10.31 -13.58 19.48
C LEU A 13 -8.87 -14.03 19.73
N VAL A 14 -8.61 -15.34 19.64
CA VAL A 14 -7.25 -15.90 19.71
C VAL A 14 -6.41 -15.42 18.53
N LEU A 15 -6.94 -15.48 17.30
CA LEU A 15 -6.24 -14.97 16.13
C LEU A 15 -5.94 -13.48 16.24
N ALA A 16 -6.85 -12.67 16.76
CA ALA A 16 -6.64 -11.24 16.96
C ALA A 16 -5.49 -10.96 17.93
N ALA A 17 -5.37 -11.72 19.02
CA ALA A 17 -4.24 -11.60 19.94
C ALA A 17 -2.90 -11.93 19.26
N ILE A 18 -2.87 -12.98 18.43
CA ILE A 18 -1.67 -13.39 17.68
C ILE A 18 -1.31 -12.33 16.63
N PHE A 19 -2.26 -11.98 15.76
CA PHE A 19 -2.03 -11.00 14.69
C PHE A 19 -1.75 -9.61 15.23
N GLY A 20 -2.26 -9.24 16.41
CA GLY A 20 -1.92 -7.98 17.07
C GLY A 20 -0.42 -7.84 17.36
N TYR A 21 0.30 -8.95 17.58
CA TYR A 21 1.75 -8.94 17.78
C TYR A 21 2.54 -9.20 16.49
N VAL A 22 2.02 -10.04 15.61
CA VAL A 22 2.72 -10.46 14.37
C VAL A 22 2.56 -9.44 13.24
N TRP A 23 1.44 -8.73 13.16
CA TRP A 23 1.18 -7.79 12.08
C TRP A 23 2.01 -6.50 12.12
N PRO A 24 2.24 -5.84 13.28
CA PRO A 24 3.04 -4.60 13.34
C PRO A 24 4.40 -4.68 12.64
N PRO A 25 5.26 -5.71 12.84
CA PRO A 25 6.54 -5.78 12.14
C PRO A 25 6.37 -5.94 10.62
N VAL A 26 5.34 -6.65 10.16
CA VAL A 26 5.02 -6.78 8.73
C VAL A 26 4.61 -5.42 8.16
N GLN A 27 3.76 -4.68 8.89
CA GLN A 27 3.34 -3.34 8.49
C GLN A 27 4.53 -2.37 8.43
N HIS A 28 5.45 -2.41 9.39
CA HIS A 28 6.67 -1.60 9.35
C HIS A 28 7.56 -1.94 8.15
N ALA A 29 7.74 -3.23 7.83
CA ALA A 29 8.51 -3.64 6.65
C ALA A 29 7.88 -3.14 5.35
N ILE A 30 6.55 -3.20 5.24
CA ILE A 30 5.81 -2.68 4.08
C ILE A 30 5.96 -1.16 3.98
N HIS A 31 5.85 -0.44 5.10
CA HIS A 31 5.99 1.01 5.11
C HIS A 31 7.41 1.45 4.71
N ALA A 32 8.45 0.85 5.31
CA ALA A 32 9.84 1.14 4.99
C ALA A 32 10.19 0.77 3.55
N GLY A 33 9.68 -0.37 3.06
CA GLY A 33 9.81 -0.75 1.65
C GLY A 33 9.14 0.27 0.73
N GLY A 34 7.97 0.80 1.12
CA GLY A 34 7.26 1.85 0.39
C GLY A 34 8.05 3.16 0.30
N GLU A 35 8.58 3.65 1.41
CA GLU A 35 9.44 4.84 1.45
C GLU A 35 10.70 4.67 0.59
N TRP A 36 11.32 3.48 0.65
CA TRP A 36 12.47 3.17 -0.17
C TRP A 36 12.14 3.24 -1.66
N ILE A 37 11.02 2.65 -2.09
CA ILE A 37 10.58 2.68 -3.49
C ILE A 37 10.35 4.13 -3.97
N VAL A 38 9.76 5.01 -3.16
CA VAL A 38 9.61 6.44 -3.49
C VAL A 38 10.97 7.09 -3.68
N SER A 39 11.90 6.85 -2.76
CA SER A 39 13.24 7.44 -2.82
C SER A 39 14.07 6.93 -4.02
N ALA A 40 13.78 5.73 -4.51
CA ALA A 40 14.50 5.07 -5.61
C ALA A 40 14.04 5.53 -7.02
N GLY A 41 12.97 6.34 -7.12
CA GLY A 41 12.50 6.92 -8.37
C GLY A 41 12.18 5.87 -9.45
N ALA A 42 12.76 6.03 -10.65
CA ALA A 42 12.50 5.16 -11.81
C ALA A 42 12.83 3.67 -11.58
N LEU A 43 13.84 3.38 -10.75
CA LEU A 43 14.16 1.98 -10.39
C LEU A 43 13.12 1.42 -9.43
N GLY A 44 12.63 2.24 -8.50
CA GLY A 44 11.54 1.90 -7.58
C GLY A 44 10.24 1.58 -8.32
N SER A 45 9.85 2.38 -9.31
CA SER A 45 8.64 2.12 -10.11
C SER A 45 8.74 0.83 -10.94
N GLY A 46 9.94 0.49 -11.45
CA GLY A 46 10.20 -0.78 -12.13
C GLY A 46 10.04 -2.00 -11.21
N ILE A 47 10.62 -1.94 -10.01
CA ILE A 47 10.48 -3.00 -8.99
C ILE A 47 9.02 -3.14 -8.53
N PHE A 48 8.35 -2.01 -8.29
CA PHE A 48 6.93 -1.98 -7.97
C PHE A 48 6.10 -2.72 -9.02
N GLY A 49 6.28 -2.40 -10.31
CA GLY A 49 5.58 -3.07 -11.41
C GLY A 49 5.85 -4.57 -11.48
N PHE A 50 7.09 -4.99 -11.24
CA PHE A 50 7.47 -6.40 -11.20
C PHE A 50 6.78 -7.16 -10.05
N ILE A 51 6.84 -6.63 -8.84
CA ILE A 51 6.19 -7.24 -7.65
C ILE A 51 4.67 -7.23 -7.82
N ASN A 52 4.11 -6.15 -8.37
CA ASN A 52 2.69 -6.06 -8.66
C ASN A 52 2.21 -7.22 -9.53
N ARG A 53 2.94 -7.53 -10.60
CA ARG A 53 2.63 -8.65 -11.49
C ARG A 53 2.83 -10.01 -10.81
N LEU A 54 3.87 -10.16 -9.99
CA LEU A 54 4.11 -11.41 -9.25
C LEU A 54 3.00 -11.72 -8.24
N LEU A 55 2.36 -10.69 -7.66
CA LEU A 55 1.29 -10.80 -6.68
C LEU A 55 -0.13 -10.87 -7.29
N ILE A 56 -0.26 -10.95 -8.61
CA ILE A 56 -1.56 -11.15 -9.27
C ILE A 56 -2.22 -12.47 -8.84
N PRO A 57 -1.54 -13.63 -8.85
CA PRO A 57 -2.18 -14.91 -8.54
C PRO A 57 -2.74 -15.02 -7.12
N THR A 58 -2.17 -14.26 -6.17
CA THR A 58 -2.59 -14.25 -4.77
C THR A 58 -3.58 -13.13 -4.45
N GLY A 59 -3.86 -12.22 -5.39
CA GLY A 59 -4.68 -11.03 -5.17
C GLY A 59 -4.02 -9.92 -4.34
N LEU A 60 -2.81 -10.16 -3.80
CA LEU A 60 -2.11 -9.21 -2.92
C LEU A 60 -1.62 -7.94 -3.65
N HIS A 61 -1.61 -7.94 -4.98
CA HIS A 61 -1.33 -6.75 -5.79
C HIS A 61 -2.27 -5.58 -5.46
N GLN A 62 -3.51 -5.85 -5.01
CA GLN A 62 -4.44 -4.80 -4.58
C GLN A 62 -4.01 -4.09 -3.30
N VAL A 63 -3.41 -4.83 -2.36
CA VAL A 63 -2.84 -4.25 -1.14
C VAL A 63 -1.66 -3.35 -1.51
N LEU A 64 -0.79 -3.85 -2.39
CA LEU A 64 0.36 -3.09 -2.88
C LEU A 64 -0.07 -1.81 -3.62
N ASN A 65 -1.08 -1.89 -4.50
CA ASN A 65 -1.67 -0.75 -5.19
C ASN A 65 -2.25 0.27 -4.23
N THR A 66 -3.05 -0.19 -3.26
CA THR A 66 -3.69 0.70 -2.28
C THR A 66 -2.65 1.50 -1.51
N ILE A 67 -1.56 0.85 -1.12
CA ILE A 67 -0.48 1.49 -0.37
C ILE A 67 0.27 2.49 -1.26
N ALA A 68 0.67 2.11 -2.48
CA ALA A 68 1.36 3.01 -3.40
C ALA A 68 0.52 4.24 -3.79
N TRP A 69 -0.75 4.02 -4.12
CA TRP A 69 -1.61 5.05 -4.66
C TRP A 69 -2.19 5.99 -3.59
N PHE A 70 -2.43 5.49 -2.37
CA PHE A 70 -3.17 6.25 -1.34
C PHE A 70 -2.42 6.47 -0.03
N GLN A 71 -1.32 5.78 0.25
CA GLN A 71 -0.66 5.84 1.57
C GLN A 71 0.82 6.22 1.50
N ILE A 72 1.52 5.90 0.41
CA ILE A 72 2.95 6.09 0.30
C ILE A 72 3.33 7.56 0.05
N GLY A 73 4.28 8.03 0.86
CA GLY A 73 4.85 9.37 0.79
C GLY A 73 3.91 10.47 1.26
N GLU A 74 4.50 11.60 1.62
CA GLU A 74 3.81 12.75 2.20
C GLU A 74 4.17 14.00 1.41
N PHE A 75 3.16 14.81 1.06
CA PHE A 75 3.36 16.12 0.44
C PHE A 75 2.49 17.16 1.13
N THR A 76 3.13 18.21 1.65
CA THR A 76 2.42 19.37 2.18
C THR A 76 2.34 20.44 1.11
N HIS A 77 1.13 20.77 0.66
CA HIS A 77 0.93 21.84 -0.32
C HIS A 77 1.14 23.23 0.34
N ALA A 78 1.29 24.28 -0.46
CA ALA A 78 1.50 25.67 0.00
C ALA A 78 0.40 26.19 0.94
N ALA A 79 -0.78 25.54 0.97
CA ALA A 79 -1.89 25.83 1.88
C ALA A 79 -1.79 25.12 3.26
N GLY A 80 -0.72 24.36 3.52
CA GLY A 80 -0.50 23.63 4.77
C GLY A 80 -1.26 22.30 4.89
N THR A 81 -1.95 21.87 3.84
CA THR A 81 -2.66 20.58 3.81
C THR A 81 -1.73 19.44 3.41
N VAL A 82 -1.74 18.37 4.20
CA VAL A 82 -0.92 17.17 3.98
C VAL A 82 -1.67 16.15 3.12
N PHE A 83 -1.05 15.73 2.02
CA PHE A 83 -1.55 14.70 1.11
C PHE A 83 -0.67 13.45 1.16
N HIS A 84 -1.32 12.29 1.13
CA HIS A 84 -0.67 10.98 1.16
C HIS A 84 -1.03 10.16 -0.07
N GLY A 85 -0.06 9.37 -0.54
CA GLY A 85 -0.22 8.50 -1.70
C GLY A 85 0.05 9.18 -3.04
N ASP A 86 0.56 8.39 -3.99
CA ASP A 86 1.00 8.88 -5.31
C ASP A 86 -0.10 9.65 -6.06
N ILE A 87 -1.35 9.19 -5.99
CA ILE A 87 -2.48 9.83 -6.68
C ILE A 87 -2.77 11.22 -6.11
N ASN A 88 -2.95 11.30 -4.79
CA ASN A 88 -3.35 12.55 -4.14
C ASN A 88 -2.22 13.58 -4.18
N ARG A 89 -0.96 13.13 -4.04
CA ARG A 89 0.22 13.98 -4.19
C ARG A 89 0.34 14.55 -5.61
N PHE A 90 0.10 13.71 -6.63
CA PHE A 90 0.09 14.16 -8.02
C PHE A 90 -0.99 15.21 -8.28
N TYR A 91 -2.22 14.99 -7.81
CA TYR A 91 -3.30 15.99 -7.93
C TYR A 91 -3.05 17.27 -7.14
N ALA A 92 -2.30 17.20 -6.04
CA ALA A 92 -1.88 18.35 -5.26
C ALA A 92 -0.71 19.13 -5.90
N GLY A 93 -0.19 18.69 -7.05
CA GLY A 93 0.87 19.38 -7.79
C GLY A 93 2.30 18.98 -7.41
N ASP A 94 2.48 17.84 -6.73
CA ASP A 94 3.80 17.30 -6.43
C ASP A 94 4.47 16.75 -7.71
N GLY A 95 5.55 17.40 -8.16
CA GLY A 95 6.31 16.99 -9.36
C GLY A 95 7.11 15.69 -9.20
N THR A 96 7.16 15.12 -8.00
CA THR A 96 7.79 13.81 -7.71
C THR A 96 6.80 12.66 -7.63
N ALA A 97 5.50 12.96 -7.69
CA ALA A 97 4.42 11.98 -7.67
C ALA A 97 3.95 11.62 -9.10
N GLY A 98 3.20 10.53 -9.22
CA GLY A 98 2.67 9.98 -10.47
C GLY A 98 3.57 8.92 -11.13
N MET A 99 4.72 8.58 -10.51
CA MET A 99 5.63 7.57 -11.04
C MET A 99 5.09 6.14 -10.93
N PHE A 100 4.21 5.84 -9.98
CA PHE A 100 3.59 4.51 -9.86
C PHE A 100 2.35 4.37 -10.74
N MET A 101 1.77 5.50 -11.14
CA MET A 101 0.67 5.53 -12.11
C MET A 101 1.18 5.49 -13.56
N SER A 102 2.32 6.12 -13.86
CA SER A 102 2.83 6.26 -15.23
C SER A 102 3.17 4.92 -15.91
N GLY A 103 3.62 3.91 -15.16
CA GLY A 103 3.83 2.55 -15.67
C GLY A 103 2.53 1.79 -15.99
N PHE A 104 1.41 2.21 -15.39
CA PHE A 104 0.08 1.64 -15.64
C PHE A 104 -0.71 2.42 -16.70
N PHE A 105 -0.41 3.71 -16.92
CA PHE A 105 -1.14 4.54 -17.90
C PHE A 105 -1.21 3.95 -19.33
N PRO A 106 -0.14 3.35 -19.90
CA PRO A 106 -0.22 2.70 -21.22
C PRO A 106 -1.10 1.43 -21.25
N ILE A 107 -1.43 0.86 -20.10
CA ILE A 107 -2.21 -0.39 -19.95
C ILE A 107 -3.65 -0.12 -19.51
N MET A 108 -3.89 1.03 -18.86
CA MET A 108 -5.19 1.48 -18.36
C MET A 108 -5.95 2.38 -19.35
N MET A 109 -5.41 2.59 -20.56
CA MET A 109 -6.09 3.16 -21.73
C MET A 109 -6.56 2.04 -22.66
#